data_AF-A0A6M1T592-F1
#
_entry.id   AF-A0A6M1T592-F1
#
_cell.length_a   1.000
_cell.length_b   1.000
_cell.length_c   1.000
_cell.angle_alpha   90.00
_cell.angle_beta   90.00
_cell.angle_gamma   90.00
#
_symmetry.space_group_name_H-M   'P 1'
#
loop_
_entity.id
_entity.type
_entity.pdbx_description
1 polymer ?
#
loop_
_entity_poly.entity_id
_entity_poly.type
_entity_poly.pdbx_seq_one_letter_code
_entity_poly.pdbx_strand_id
1 'polypeptide(L)'
;MKRITILITMILAAFIGCSEKSENEMDQAKEEAQEAIESAQKDLEVSKKEFVNKVEEELTKMENEMEKIKSKIDSKSGDMKKQLEKKLEDLKEEKKGLKNDLEELRARSGENWQELKEGVDDQLDSVKDSFNSFKKELGLGSNS
;
A
#
# COMPACT_ATOMS: atom_id res chain seq x y z
N MET A 1 -35.44 -21.97 -14.51
CA MET A 1 -35.84 -22.21 -15.91
C MET A 1 -35.97 -20.88 -16.62
N LYS A 2 -35.21 -20.75 -17.72
CA LYS A 2 -35.47 -19.92 -18.91
C LYS A 2 -35.51 -18.41 -18.69
N ARG A 3 -34.36 -17.71 -18.78
CA ARG A 3 -34.19 -16.36 -19.41
C ARG A 3 -32.72 -15.94 -19.66
N ILE A 4 -31.70 -16.67 -19.19
CA ILE A 4 -30.29 -16.21 -19.20
C ILE A 4 -29.39 -17.00 -20.20
N THR A 5 -29.97 -17.74 -21.16
CA THR A 5 -29.18 -18.63 -22.05
C THR A 5 -29.40 -18.37 -23.54
N ILE A 6 -29.85 -17.17 -23.91
CA ILE A 6 -30.00 -16.79 -25.32
C ILE A 6 -29.49 -15.37 -25.45
N LEU A 7 -28.30 -15.21 -26.01
CA LEU A 7 -27.70 -14.03 -26.67
C LEU A 7 -26.16 -14.11 -26.73
N ILE A 8 -25.58 -15.32 -26.66
CA ILE A 8 -24.15 -15.56 -26.97
C ILE A 8 -24.09 -16.74 -27.94
N THR A 9 -24.64 -16.58 -29.15
CA THR A 9 -24.41 -17.44 -30.33
C THR A 9 -25.11 -16.85 -31.56
N MET A 10 -24.64 -15.73 -32.12
CA MET A 10 -24.91 -15.39 -33.55
C MET A 10 -24.09 -14.20 -34.07
N ILE A 11 -22.75 -14.24 -34.00
CA ILE A 11 -21.94 -13.41 -34.90
C ILE A 11 -20.86 -14.29 -35.52
N LEU A 12 -21.29 -15.01 -36.55
CA LEU A 12 -20.44 -15.71 -37.51
C LEU A 12 -21.15 -15.60 -38.86
N ALA A 13 -21.06 -14.41 -39.48
CA ALA A 13 -21.09 -14.15 -40.92
C ALA A 13 -21.33 -12.65 -41.19
N ALA A 14 -20.26 -11.88 -41.39
CA ALA A 14 -20.21 -10.78 -42.35
C ALA A 14 -18.76 -10.23 -42.46
N PHE A 15 -17.83 -11.05 -42.95
CA PHE A 15 -16.79 -10.51 -43.81
C PHE A 15 -17.45 -10.28 -45.17
N ILE A 16 -17.74 -9.03 -45.50
CA ILE A 16 -17.82 -8.38 -46.84
C ILE A 16 -18.42 -7.00 -46.59
N GLY A 17 -17.63 -5.93 -46.77
CA GLY A 17 -18.15 -4.56 -46.84
C GLY A 17 -17.37 -3.50 -46.05
N CYS A 18 -16.06 -3.34 -46.30
CA CYS A 18 -15.40 -2.05 -46.07
C CYS A 18 -15.85 -1.07 -47.16
N SER A 19 -16.70 -0.10 -46.83
CA SER A 19 -16.72 1.22 -47.48
C SER A 19 -17.52 2.24 -46.65
N GLU A 20 -16.81 3.28 -46.20
CA GLU A 20 -17.30 4.65 -45.91
C GLU A 20 -18.11 4.98 -44.64
N LYS A 21 -18.12 4.10 -43.62
CA LYS A 21 -18.64 4.48 -42.29
C LYS A 21 -17.74 3.97 -41.16
N SER A 22 -16.44 4.26 -41.27
CA SER A 22 -15.39 3.61 -40.49
C SER A 22 -14.52 4.56 -39.66
N GLU A 23 -14.63 5.89 -39.86
CA GLU A 23 -13.78 6.86 -39.15
C GLU A 23 -14.43 7.28 -37.81
N ASN A 24 -15.67 7.77 -37.81
CA ASN A 24 -16.31 8.28 -36.58
C ASN A 24 -16.53 7.24 -35.45
N GLU A 25 -16.89 5.99 -35.76
CA GLU A 25 -17.13 4.98 -34.70
C GLU A 25 -15.82 4.39 -34.15
N MET A 26 -14.75 4.37 -34.96
CA MET A 26 -13.42 3.92 -34.50
C MET A 26 -12.71 5.01 -33.68
N ASP A 27 -12.91 6.28 -34.04
CA ASP A 27 -12.42 7.41 -33.26
C ASP A 27 -13.16 7.52 -31.92
N GLN A 28 -14.49 7.35 -31.89
CA GLN A 28 -15.26 7.31 -30.65
C GLN A 28 -14.88 6.11 -29.76
N ALA A 29 -14.75 4.91 -30.33
CA ALA A 29 -14.32 3.72 -29.57
C ALA A 29 -12.90 3.87 -29.00
N LYS A 30 -12.01 4.60 -29.70
CA LYS A 30 -10.65 4.90 -29.23
C LYS A 30 -10.64 5.97 -28.14
N GLU A 31 -11.48 6.99 -28.25
CA GLU A 31 -11.66 8.04 -27.24
C GLU A 31 -12.23 7.44 -25.95
N GLU A 32 -13.31 6.66 -26.03
CA GLU A 32 -13.90 5.97 -24.87
C GLU A 32 -12.91 4.99 -24.21
N ALA A 33 -12.13 4.25 -25.01
CA ALA A 33 -11.08 3.38 -24.48
C ALA A 33 -9.94 4.15 -23.82
N GLN A 34 -9.55 5.31 -24.37
CA GLN A 34 -8.52 6.18 -23.80
C GLN A 34 -9.00 6.81 -22.50
N GLU A 35 -10.22 7.33 -22.45
CA GLU A 35 -10.83 7.87 -21.23
C GLU A 35 -10.93 6.81 -20.13
N ALA A 36 -11.32 5.58 -20.48
CA ALA A 36 -11.37 4.47 -19.53
C ALA A 36 -9.97 4.12 -18.98
N ILE A 37 -8.93 4.15 -19.83
CA ILE A 37 -7.54 3.91 -19.41
C ILE A 37 -7.03 5.07 -18.53
N GLU A 38 -7.29 6.31 -18.91
CA GLU A 38 -6.89 7.50 -18.14
C GLU A 38 -7.57 7.54 -16.76
N SER A 39 -8.86 7.21 -16.70
CA SER A 39 -9.58 7.07 -15.44
C SER A 39 -9.00 5.97 -14.57
N ALA A 40 -8.75 4.79 -15.14
CA ALA A 40 -8.14 3.67 -14.40
C ALA A 40 -6.72 4.00 -13.90
N GLN A 41 -5.92 4.72 -14.71
CA GLN A 41 -4.60 5.20 -14.30
C GLN A 41 -4.71 6.19 -13.14
N LYS A 42 -5.65 7.13 -13.20
CA LYS A 42 -5.88 8.11 -12.15
C LYS A 42 -6.31 7.44 -10.85
N ASP A 43 -7.24 6.49 -10.91
CA ASP A 43 -7.71 5.76 -9.73
C ASP A 43 -6.59 4.93 -9.09
N LEU A 44 -5.72 4.34 -9.92
CA LEU A 44 -4.52 3.66 -9.45
C LEU A 44 -3.59 4.64 -8.74
N GLU A 45 -3.26 5.78 -9.34
CA GLU A 45 -2.37 6.79 -8.73
C GLU A 45 -2.93 7.36 -7.40
N VAL A 46 -4.25 7.55 -7.30
CA VAL A 46 -4.90 7.93 -6.03
C VAL A 46 -4.68 6.84 -4.98
N SER A 47 -4.95 5.57 -5.33
CA SER A 47 -4.78 4.42 -4.43
C SER A 47 -3.33 4.29 -3.94
N LYS A 48 -2.35 4.50 -4.83
CA LYS A 48 -0.93 4.50 -4.45
C LYS A 48 -0.62 5.58 -3.43
N LYS A 49 -1.08 6.80 -3.68
CA LYS A 49 -0.85 7.94 -2.80
C LYS A 49 -1.49 7.73 -1.43
N GLU A 50 -2.71 7.21 -1.39
CA GLU A 50 -3.40 6.89 -0.14
C GLU A 50 -2.63 5.85 0.68
N PHE A 51 -2.15 4.78 0.03
CA PHE A 51 -1.32 3.78 0.70
C PHE A 51 -0.03 4.39 1.25
N VAL A 52 0.71 5.15 0.44
CA VAL A 52 1.96 5.78 0.89
C VAL A 52 1.72 6.70 2.09
N ASN A 53 0.71 7.56 2.00
CA ASN A 53 0.35 8.46 3.10
C ASN A 53 -0.02 7.69 4.38
N LYS A 54 -0.77 6.59 4.27
CA LYS A 54 -1.13 5.74 5.42
C LYS A 54 0.14 5.22 6.12
N VAL A 55 1.12 4.70 5.37
CA VAL A 55 2.37 4.21 5.96
C VAL A 55 3.19 5.34 6.58
N GLU A 56 3.30 6.49 5.90
CA GLU A 56 3.99 7.68 6.43
C GLU A 56 3.38 8.18 7.74
N GLU A 57 2.04 8.18 7.85
CA GLU A 57 1.33 8.56 9.08
C GLU A 57 1.64 7.60 10.23
N GLU A 58 1.64 6.29 9.98
CA GLU A 58 1.97 5.29 11.02
C GLU A 58 3.44 5.42 11.46
N LEU A 59 4.37 5.60 10.53
CA LEU A 59 5.79 5.87 10.82
C LEU A 59 5.98 7.13 11.68
N THR A 60 5.21 8.18 11.36
CA THR A 60 5.24 9.45 12.11
C THR A 60 4.66 9.29 13.52
N LYS A 61 3.55 8.55 13.67
CA LYS A 61 2.97 8.22 14.98
C LYS A 61 3.97 7.46 15.85
N MET A 62 4.64 6.45 15.30
CA MET A 62 5.67 5.69 16.01
C MET A 62 6.82 6.58 16.47
N GLU A 63 7.32 7.47 15.60
CA GLU A 63 8.41 8.38 15.95
C GLU A 63 8.05 9.30 17.13
N ASN A 64 6.86 9.88 17.11
CA ASN A 64 6.38 10.73 18.21
C ASN A 64 6.26 9.97 19.53
N GLU A 65 5.96 8.67 19.48
CA GLU A 65 5.86 7.82 20.67
C GLU A 65 7.21 7.24 21.13
N MET A 66 8.21 7.15 20.24
CA MET A 66 9.56 6.70 20.59
C MET A 66 10.22 7.59 21.65
N GLU A 67 9.89 8.88 21.71
CA GLU A 67 10.38 9.78 22.79
C GLU A 67 9.89 9.34 24.18
N LYS A 68 8.63 8.88 24.28
CA LYS A 68 8.05 8.35 25.53
C LYS A 68 8.71 7.03 25.92
N ILE A 69 8.96 6.17 24.93
CA ILE A 69 9.70 4.91 25.12
C ILE A 69 11.10 5.21 25.64
N LYS A 70 11.84 6.10 24.99
CA LYS A 70 13.20 6.50 25.39
C LYS A 70 13.23 7.03 26.82
N SER A 71 12.30 7.93 27.17
CA SER A 71 12.17 8.45 28.54
C SER A 71 11.91 7.35 29.57
N LYS A 72 11.09 6.34 29.21
CA LYS A 72 10.82 5.19 30.10
C LYS A 72 12.05 4.30 30.26
N ILE A 73 12.83 4.09 29.21
CA ILE A 73 14.10 3.36 29.23
C ILE A 73 15.13 4.10 30.11
N ASP A 74 15.21 5.42 29.99
CA ASP A 74 16.14 6.23 30.77
C ASP A 74 15.87 6.19 32.28
N SER A 75 14.62 5.91 32.69
CA SER A 75 14.26 5.67 34.08
C SER A 75 14.67 4.29 34.63
N LYS A 76 15.09 3.37 33.75
CA LYS A 76 15.59 2.04 34.13
C LYS A 76 17.09 2.09 34.37
N SER A 77 17.63 1.04 34.97
CA SER A 77 19.06 0.95 35.28
C SER A 77 19.60 -0.46 35.08
N GLY A 78 20.93 -0.59 35.12
CA GLY A 78 21.62 -1.87 35.00
C GLY A 78 21.37 -2.58 33.68
N ASP A 79 21.37 -3.90 33.70
CA ASP A 79 21.24 -4.72 32.48
C ASP A 79 19.85 -4.62 31.84
N MET A 80 18.82 -4.31 32.63
CA MET A 80 17.49 -4.03 32.09
C MET A 80 17.52 -2.82 31.15
N LYS A 81 18.20 -1.72 31.53
CA LYS A 81 18.33 -0.55 30.64
C LYS A 81 19.00 -0.92 29.33
N LYS A 82 20.13 -1.63 29.38
CA LYS A 82 20.87 -2.05 28.17
C LYS A 82 20.02 -2.92 27.23
N GLN A 83 19.25 -3.85 27.77
CA GLN A 83 18.38 -4.72 26.97
C GLN A 83 17.27 -3.92 26.28
N LEU A 84 16.67 -2.95 26.98
CA LEU A 84 15.63 -2.10 26.41
C LEU A 84 16.20 -1.11 25.38
N GLU A 85 17.40 -0.57 25.62
CA GLU A 85 18.11 0.27 24.64
C GLU A 85 18.39 -0.50 23.36
N LYS A 86 18.80 -1.77 23.46
CA LYS A 86 18.99 -2.63 22.30
C LYS A 86 17.68 -2.83 21.53
N LYS A 87 16.59 -3.18 22.21
CA LYS A 87 15.26 -3.31 21.57
C LYS A 87 14.79 -2.03 20.88
N LEU A 88 15.07 -0.86 21.50
CA LEU A 88 14.77 0.43 20.88
C LEU A 88 15.59 0.64 19.60
N GLU A 89 16.86 0.24 19.58
CA GLU A 89 17.69 0.36 18.39
C GLU A 89 17.24 -0.60 17.28
N ASP A 90 16.97 -1.86 17.60
CA ASP A 90 16.44 -2.85 16.65
C ASP A 90 15.16 -2.32 15.99
N LEU A 91 14.24 -1.76 16.78
CA LEU A 91 12.99 -1.16 16.29
C LEU A 91 13.21 0.07 15.39
N LYS A 92 14.24 0.90 15.65
CA LYS A 92 14.59 2.01 14.76
C LYS A 92 15.15 1.51 13.44
N GLU A 93 15.93 0.43 13.46
CA GLU A 93 16.45 -0.20 12.24
C GLU A 93 15.32 -0.77 11.38
N GLU A 94 14.37 -1.50 11.98
CA GLU A 94 13.19 -2.01 11.27
C GLU A 94 12.39 -0.87 10.63
N LYS A 95 12.14 0.21 11.39
CA LYS A 95 11.43 1.40 10.90
C LYS A 95 12.18 2.09 9.75
N LYS A 96 13.51 2.13 9.81
CA LYS A 96 14.35 2.69 8.74
C LYS A 96 14.27 1.81 7.48
N GLY A 97 14.27 0.49 7.63
CA GLY A 97 14.02 -0.45 6.54
C GLY A 97 12.69 -0.15 5.86
N LEU A 98 11.61 -0.10 6.64
CA LEU A 98 10.26 0.17 6.14
C LEU A 98 10.17 1.50 5.40
N LYS A 99 10.84 2.53 5.92
CA LYS A 99 10.92 3.83 5.23
C LYS A 99 11.61 3.73 3.87
N ASN A 100 12.69 2.97 3.76
CA ASN A 100 13.38 2.80 2.48
C ASN A 100 12.52 2.05 1.47
N ASP A 101 11.86 0.97 1.91
CA ASP A 101 10.99 0.16 1.05
C ASP A 101 9.76 0.95 0.60
N LEU A 102 9.24 1.85 1.45
CA LEU A 102 8.20 2.80 1.10
C LEU A 102 8.64 3.84 0.05
N GLU A 103 9.86 4.37 0.16
CA GLU A 103 10.41 5.28 -0.87
C GLU A 103 10.62 4.56 -2.21
N GLU A 104 11.04 3.30 -2.18
CA GLU A 104 11.12 2.47 -3.37
C GLU A 104 9.73 2.26 -3.99
N LEU A 105 8.72 1.96 -3.16
CA LEU A 105 7.34 1.80 -3.60
C LEU A 105 6.78 3.07 -4.25
N ARG A 106 7.15 4.25 -3.72
CA ARG A 106 6.77 5.55 -4.28
C ARG A 106 7.34 5.76 -5.69
N ALA A 107 8.55 5.27 -5.93
CA ALA A 107 9.24 5.44 -7.22
C ALA A 107 8.77 4.43 -8.29
N ARG A 108 8.17 3.30 -7.89
CA ARG A 108 7.74 2.25 -8.82
C ARG A 108 6.34 2.52 -9.40
N SER A 109 6.14 2.04 -10.63
CA SER A 109 4.85 2.01 -11.32
C SER A 109 4.66 0.67 -12.04
N GLY A 110 3.42 0.31 -12.39
CA GLY A 110 3.09 -0.92 -13.11
C GLY A 110 2.90 -2.16 -12.22
N GLU A 111 2.93 -3.35 -12.83
CA GLU A 111 2.59 -4.63 -12.20
C GLU A 111 3.40 -4.94 -10.93
N ASN A 112 4.69 -4.59 -10.90
CA ASN A 112 5.56 -4.82 -9.74
C ASN A 112 5.24 -3.93 -8.53
N TRP A 113 4.39 -2.91 -8.69
CA TRP A 113 4.00 -2.04 -7.59
C TRP A 113 3.16 -2.79 -6.55
N GLN A 114 2.32 -3.74 -6.97
CA GLN A 114 1.42 -4.45 -6.06
C GLN A 114 2.17 -5.41 -5.13
N GLU A 115 3.12 -6.17 -5.66
CA GLU A 115 3.96 -7.07 -4.85
C GLU A 115 4.79 -6.29 -3.82
N LEU A 116 5.38 -5.15 -4.23
CA LEU A 116 6.12 -4.31 -3.30
C LEU A 116 5.21 -3.65 -2.25
N LYS A 117 3.98 -3.28 -2.63
CA LYS A 117 2.97 -2.76 -1.69
C LYS A 117 2.64 -3.82 -0.63
N GLU A 118 2.44 -5.08 -1.03
CA GLU A 118 2.18 -6.18 -0.10
C GLU A 118 3.36 -6.37 0.87
N GLY A 119 4.60 -6.37 0.37
CA GLY A 119 5.79 -6.44 1.23
C GLY A 119 5.91 -5.29 2.23
N VAL A 120 5.61 -4.05 1.81
CA VAL A 120 5.58 -2.88 2.69
C VAL A 120 4.46 -2.97 3.73
N ASP A 121 3.29 -3.49 3.37
CA ASP A 121 2.15 -3.67 4.29
C ASP A 121 2.49 -4.72 5.37
N ASP A 122 3.07 -5.86 4.97
CA ASP A 122 3.51 -6.92 5.87
C ASP A 122 4.60 -6.43 6.84
N GLN A 123 5.56 -5.68 6.33
CA GLN A 123 6.62 -5.09 7.14
C GLN A 123 6.09 -4.02 8.10
N LEU A 124 5.14 -3.20 7.66
CA LEU A 124 4.44 -2.25 8.53
C LEU A 124 3.75 -2.98 9.69
N ASP A 125 3.01 -4.05 9.40
CA ASP A 125 2.32 -4.83 10.43
C ASP A 125 3.31 -5.46 11.43
N SER A 126 4.41 -6.04 10.94
CA SER A 126 5.48 -6.56 11.81
C SER A 126 6.08 -5.48 12.71
N VAL A 127 6.37 -4.29 12.16
CA VAL A 127 6.91 -3.17 12.95
C VAL A 127 5.89 -2.71 13.99
N LYS A 128 4.60 -2.63 13.64
CA LYS A 128 3.52 -2.28 14.58
C LYS A 128 3.44 -3.29 15.73
N ASP A 129 3.57 -4.57 15.44
CA ASP A 129 3.53 -5.63 16.45
C ASP A 129 4.74 -5.57 17.40
N SER A 130 5.95 -5.40 16.86
CA SER A 130 7.18 -5.16 17.64
C SER A 130 7.03 -3.93 18.52
N PHE A 131 6.53 -2.83 17.95
CA PHE A 131 6.32 -1.56 18.64
C PHE A 131 5.31 -1.68 19.80
N ASN A 132 4.15 -2.28 19.54
CA ASN A 132 3.09 -2.47 20.52
C ASN A 132 3.52 -3.41 21.65
N SER A 133 4.22 -4.49 21.31
CA SER A 133 4.78 -5.42 22.28
C SER A 133 5.79 -4.73 23.20
N PHE A 134 6.66 -3.89 22.62
CA PHE A 134 7.64 -3.15 23.38
C PHE A 134 6.99 -2.11 24.31
N LYS A 135 5.96 -1.40 23.83
CA LYS A 135 5.15 -0.51 24.68
C LYS A 135 4.51 -1.26 25.84
N LYS A 136 3.94 -2.44 25.59
CA LYS A 136 3.32 -3.27 26.63
C LYS A 136 4.33 -3.69 27.71
N GLU A 137 5.52 -4.11 27.32
CA GLU A 137 6.63 -4.45 28.23
C GLU A 137 7.04 -3.26 29.10
N LEU A 138 7.01 -2.04 28.55
CA LEU A 138 7.33 -0.81 29.26
C LEU A 138 6.17 -0.25 30.11
N GLY A 139 5.00 -0.89 30.08
CA GLY A 139 3.78 -0.40 30.74
C GLY A 139 3.21 0.86 30.09
N LEU A 140 3.47 1.07 28.80
CA LEU A 140 2.97 2.16 27.96
C LEU A 140 1.81 1.71 27.04
N GLY A 141 1.35 0.46 27.17
CA GLY A 141 0.19 -0.04 26.45
C GLY A 141 -1.09 0.63 26.92
N SER A 142 -1.97 1.01 25.99
CA SER A 142 -3.31 1.46 26.33
C SER A 142 -4.02 0.34 27.10
N ASN A 143 -4.42 0.60 28.36
CA ASN A 143 -5.49 -0.17 28.99
C ASN A 143 -6.77 0.19 28.21
N SER A 144 -7.12 -0.61 27.20
CA SER A 144 -8.48 -0.71 26.68
C SER A 144 -9.09 -2.00 27.16
#